data_AF-A0A849Z739-F1
#
_entry.id   AF-A0A849Z739-F1
#
_cell.length_a   1.000
_cell.length_b   1.000
_cell.length_c   1.000
_cell.angle_alpha   90.00
_cell.angle_beta   90.00
_cell.angle_gamma   90.00
#
_symmetry.space_group_name_H-M   'P 1'
#
loop_
_entity.id
_entity.type
_entity.pdbx_description
1 polymer ?
#
loop_
_entity_poly.entity_id
_entity_poly.type
_entity_poly.pdbx_seq_one_letter_code
_entity_poly.pdbx_strand_id
1 'polypeptide(L)'
;ASSLEYWDDVSLQAAYHVRPLDDPPPAVHEFYGDVYGPGPMLLFVQLEPLIGRDAVLQGIAAFLQGEGAKSIDELRVALETASGEDLSVYFDTWVMGVGAPTYPTFTVETAPDGNGNVIVTVSQEPSQDGPFPCAVEVDLVGATATTTAIADFGLAPTMGQVEVVVPFAEAVVSTAIDPRHKVVDAPATITLSERPRRKVWIF
;
A
#
# COMPACT_ATOMS: atom_id res chain seq x y z
N ALA A 1 6.62 -5.79 13.21
CA ALA A 1 6.96 -6.53 11.98
C ALA A 1 5.95 -7.63 11.73
N SER A 2 5.84 -8.65 12.60
CA SER A 2 4.98 -9.83 12.36
C SER A 2 3.50 -9.57 12.07
N SER A 3 2.91 -8.49 12.60
CA SER A 3 1.50 -8.16 12.31
C SER A 3 1.32 -7.54 10.92
N LEU A 4 2.25 -6.67 10.47
CA LEU A 4 2.15 -6.01 9.17
C LEU A 4 2.42 -6.99 8.04
N GLU A 5 3.47 -7.80 8.18
CA GLU A 5 3.75 -8.93 7.28
C GLU A 5 2.55 -9.87 7.15
N TYR A 6 1.87 -10.19 8.27
CA TYR A 6 0.66 -10.99 8.24
C TYR A 6 -0.52 -10.30 7.54
N TRP A 7 -0.64 -8.97 7.63
CA TRP A 7 -1.71 -8.21 6.97
C TRP A 7 -1.50 -8.14 5.47
N ASP A 8 -0.28 -7.82 5.05
CA ASP A 8 0.17 -7.81 3.67
C ASP A 8 -0.06 -9.18 2.99
N ASP A 9 0.42 -10.25 3.61
CA ASP A 9 0.22 -11.63 3.17
C ASP A 9 -1.24 -12.07 3.00
N VAL A 10 -2.16 -11.46 3.78
CA VAL A 10 -3.59 -11.76 3.72
C VAL A 10 -4.28 -10.91 2.66
N SER A 11 -3.84 -9.67 2.44
CA SER A 11 -4.35 -8.81 1.36
C SER A 11 -4.21 -9.47 0.00
N LEU A 12 -3.08 -10.15 -0.24
CA LEU A 12 -2.81 -10.91 -1.45
C LEU A 12 -3.80 -12.05 -1.75
N GLN A 13 -4.68 -12.41 -0.82
CA GLN A 13 -5.70 -13.44 -0.98
C GLN A 13 -7.10 -12.88 -1.23
N ALA A 14 -7.25 -11.56 -1.35
CA ALA A 14 -8.53 -10.90 -1.56
C ALA A 14 -9.16 -11.35 -2.90
N ALA A 15 -10.39 -11.83 -2.83
CA ALA A 15 -11.21 -12.13 -4.01
C ALA A 15 -12.05 -10.91 -4.44
N TYR A 16 -12.19 -9.94 -3.55
CA TYR A 16 -12.91 -8.69 -3.79
C TYR A 16 -12.15 -7.49 -3.23
N HIS A 17 -12.31 -6.33 -3.86
CA HIS A 17 -11.94 -5.05 -3.26
C HIS A 17 -12.60 -4.84 -1.89
N VAL A 18 -11.99 -4.01 -1.04
CA VAL A 18 -12.52 -3.68 0.31
C VAL A 18 -13.95 -3.15 0.24
N ARG A 19 -14.25 -2.39 -0.82
CA ARG A 19 -15.60 -1.98 -1.18
C ARG A 19 -15.92 -2.56 -2.56
N PRO A 20 -16.57 -3.73 -2.62
CA PRO A 20 -16.97 -4.33 -3.88
C PRO A 20 -18.01 -3.44 -4.58
N LEU A 21 -17.82 -3.24 -5.89
CA LEU A 21 -18.74 -2.51 -6.77
C LEU A 21 -19.41 -3.43 -7.80
N ASP A 22 -19.29 -4.75 -7.65
CA ASP A 22 -19.88 -5.74 -8.56
C ASP A 22 -21.40 -5.64 -8.63
N ASP A 23 -21.95 -5.96 -9.81
CA ASP A 23 -23.39 -6.05 -10.06
C ASP A 23 -23.74 -7.44 -10.66
N PRO A 24 -24.50 -8.30 -9.96
CA PRO A 24 -25.03 -8.08 -8.61
C PRO A 24 -23.94 -8.06 -7.52
N PRO A 25 -24.17 -7.42 -6.37
CA PRO A 25 -23.21 -7.45 -5.25
C PRO A 25 -22.87 -8.88 -4.83
N PRO A 26 -21.60 -9.16 -4.48
CA PRO A 26 -21.19 -10.50 -4.06
C PRO A 26 -21.91 -10.89 -2.78
N ALA A 27 -22.09 -12.20 -2.55
CA ALA A 27 -22.74 -12.64 -1.34
C ALA A 27 -21.84 -12.34 -0.14
N VAL A 28 -22.41 -11.89 1.00
CA VAL A 28 -21.65 -11.45 2.18
C VAL A 28 -20.58 -12.48 2.60
N HIS A 29 -20.91 -13.76 2.58
CA HIS A 29 -19.99 -14.83 2.96
C HIS A 29 -18.78 -15.00 2.02
N GLU A 30 -18.83 -14.46 0.80
CA GLU A 30 -17.77 -14.56 -0.21
C GLU A 30 -16.70 -13.46 -0.06
N PHE A 31 -17.12 -12.26 0.40
CA PHE A 31 -16.23 -11.10 0.54
C PHE A 31 -15.92 -10.72 2.01
N TYR A 32 -16.64 -11.27 2.99
CA TYR A 32 -16.51 -10.85 4.40
C TYR A 32 -15.07 -10.88 4.92
N GLY A 33 -14.32 -11.94 4.60
CA GLY A 33 -12.91 -12.08 5.01
C GLY A 33 -11.98 -11.04 4.35
N ASP A 34 -12.33 -10.58 3.15
CA ASP A 34 -11.55 -9.62 2.39
C ASP A 34 -11.81 -8.18 2.90
N VAL A 35 -13.01 -7.92 3.45
CA VAL A 35 -13.46 -6.59 3.90
C VAL A 35 -13.31 -6.35 5.40
N TYR A 36 -13.54 -7.37 6.24
CA TYR A 36 -13.44 -7.28 7.69
C TYR A 36 -12.18 -7.97 8.25
N GLY A 37 -11.36 -8.53 7.36
CA GLY A 37 -10.08 -9.08 7.70
C GLY A 37 -9.03 -8.01 8.04
N PRO A 38 -7.82 -8.45 8.38
CA PRO A 38 -6.71 -7.55 8.68
C PRO A 38 -6.13 -6.83 7.45
N GLY A 39 -6.30 -7.39 6.24
CA GLY A 39 -5.74 -6.82 5.01
C GLY A 39 -6.09 -5.35 4.76
N PRO A 40 -7.39 -4.98 4.83
CA PRO A 40 -7.82 -3.57 4.71
C PRO A 40 -7.20 -2.61 5.74
N MET A 41 -6.76 -3.09 6.90
CA MET A 41 -6.10 -2.23 7.90
C MET A 41 -4.76 -1.70 7.41
N LEU A 42 -4.10 -2.43 6.50
CA LEU A 42 -2.84 -2.03 5.91
C LEU A 42 -2.99 -0.76 5.05
N LEU A 43 -4.16 -0.51 4.47
CA LEU A 43 -4.42 0.69 3.66
C LEU A 43 -4.28 1.98 4.49
N PHE A 44 -4.65 1.96 5.77
CA PHE A 44 -4.42 3.12 6.65
C PHE A 44 -2.93 3.34 6.95
N VAL A 45 -2.15 2.26 7.09
CA VAL A 45 -0.70 2.34 7.30
C VAL A 45 0.00 2.83 6.04
N GLN A 46 -0.46 2.39 4.87
CA GLN A 46 0.03 2.83 3.57
C GLN A 46 -0.23 4.33 3.30
N LEU A 47 -1.31 4.89 3.85
CA LEU A 47 -1.59 6.33 3.78
C LEU A 47 -0.69 7.18 4.69
N GLU A 48 -0.14 6.65 5.78
CA GLU A 48 0.70 7.41 6.71
C GLU A 48 1.87 8.16 6.05
N PRO A 49 2.67 7.57 5.13
CA PRO A 49 3.74 8.31 4.46
C PRO A 49 3.23 9.36 3.46
N LEU A 50 1.99 9.24 2.96
CA LEU A 50 1.43 10.14 1.94
C LEU A 50 0.78 11.39 2.55
N ILE A 51 0.00 11.21 3.62
CA ILE A 51 -0.77 12.31 4.23
C ILE A 51 -0.41 12.58 5.69
N GLY A 52 0.52 11.80 6.25
CA GLY A 52 0.91 11.88 7.65
C GLY A 52 -0.02 11.08 8.57
N ARG A 53 0.60 10.37 9.51
CA ARG A 53 -0.12 9.57 10.53
C ARG A 53 -1.13 10.38 11.34
N ASP A 54 -0.80 11.63 11.68
CA ASP A 54 -1.70 12.48 12.44
C ASP A 54 -2.99 12.79 11.67
N ALA A 55 -2.90 13.06 10.37
CA ALA A 55 -4.08 13.27 9.52
C ALA A 55 -4.91 11.99 9.39
N VAL A 56 -4.27 10.83 9.22
CA VAL A 56 -4.95 9.53 9.21
C VAL A 56 -5.75 9.33 10.50
N LEU A 57 -5.11 9.49 11.66
CA LEU A 57 -5.76 9.28 12.96
C LEU A 57 -6.87 10.31 13.22
N GLN A 58 -6.66 11.58 12.85
CA GLN A 58 -7.67 12.62 12.99
C GLN A 58 -8.88 12.37 12.08
N GLY A 59 -8.65 11.98 10.82
CA GLY A 59 -9.72 11.64 9.88
C GLY A 59 -10.54 10.44 10.35
N ILE A 60 -9.90 9.37 10.84
CA ILE A 60 -10.59 8.22 11.43
C ILE A 60 -11.38 8.64 12.68
N ALA A 61 -10.77 9.43 13.57
CA ALA A 61 -11.46 9.89 14.78
C ALA A 61 -12.68 10.75 14.44
N ALA A 62 -12.59 11.64 13.46
CA ALA A 62 -13.69 12.46 12.97
C ALA A 62 -14.78 11.62 12.30
N PHE A 63 -14.40 10.65 11.47
CA PHE A 63 -15.32 9.71 10.82
C PHE A 63 -16.18 8.93 11.84
N LEU A 64 -15.56 8.47 12.92
CA LEU A 64 -16.22 7.70 13.99
C LEU A 64 -17.11 8.55 14.91
N GLN A 65 -17.13 9.88 14.77
CA GLN A 65 -18.02 10.73 15.54
C GLN A 65 -19.47 10.69 15.01
N GLY A 66 -20.41 10.75 15.95
CA GLY A 66 -21.85 10.76 15.69
C GLY A 66 -22.49 9.37 15.65
N GLU A 67 -23.82 9.36 15.57
CA GLU A 67 -24.62 8.15 15.48
C GLU A 67 -24.98 7.85 14.02
N GLY A 68 -25.27 6.58 13.71
CA GLY A 68 -25.80 6.16 12.41
C GLY A 68 -24.83 5.32 11.59
N ALA A 69 -25.35 4.83 10.45
CA ALA A 69 -24.55 4.11 9.48
C ALA A 69 -23.56 5.06 8.80
N LYS A 70 -22.33 4.59 8.58
CA LYS A 70 -21.27 5.33 7.91
C LYS A 70 -20.86 4.62 6.63
N SER A 71 -20.58 5.39 5.59
CA SER A 71 -20.14 4.91 4.28
C SER A 71 -18.63 5.04 4.09
N ILE A 72 -18.09 4.32 3.11
CA ILE A 72 -16.68 4.46 2.70
C ILE A 72 -16.40 5.86 2.12
N ASP A 73 -17.39 6.48 1.48
CA ASP A 73 -17.27 7.86 0.98
C ASP A 73 -17.14 8.87 2.14
N GLU A 74 -17.92 8.71 3.20
CA GLU A 74 -17.77 9.54 4.41
C GLU A 74 -16.41 9.35 5.09
N LEU A 75 -15.83 8.14 5.04
CA LEU A 75 -14.47 7.90 5.53
C LEU A 75 -13.44 8.63 4.67
N ARG A 76 -13.55 8.54 3.33
CA ARG A 76 -12.69 9.27 2.39
C ARG A 76 -12.73 10.76 2.67
N VAL A 77 -13.94 11.36 2.71
CA VAL A 77 -14.13 12.79 2.98
C VAL A 77 -13.54 13.21 4.32
N ALA A 78 -13.66 12.39 5.37
CA ALA A 78 -13.07 12.71 6.67
C ALA A 78 -11.53 12.72 6.63
N LEU A 79 -10.91 11.78 5.91
CA LEU A 79 -9.45 11.73 5.71
C LEU A 79 -8.95 12.90 4.84
N GLU A 80 -9.67 13.23 3.76
CA GLU A 80 -9.38 14.39 2.90
C GLU A 80 -9.49 15.69 3.70
N THR A 81 -10.52 15.82 4.54
CA THR A 81 -10.69 17.00 5.40
C THR A 81 -9.55 17.15 6.40
N ALA A 82 -9.08 16.04 6.98
CA ALA A 82 -8.00 16.05 7.96
C ALA A 82 -6.61 16.30 7.35
N SER A 83 -6.39 15.84 6.12
CA SER A 83 -5.10 15.97 5.41
C SER A 83 -5.00 17.23 4.55
N GLY A 84 -6.12 17.72 4.03
CA GLY A 84 -6.16 18.75 2.99
C GLY A 84 -5.86 18.21 1.58
N GLU A 85 -5.74 16.89 1.43
CA GLU A 85 -5.38 16.21 0.17
C GLU A 85 -6.60 15.57 -0.49
N ASP A 86 -6.53 15.34 -1.81
CA ASP A 86 -7.52 14.57 -2.57
C ASP A 86 -7.14 13.08 -2.56
N LEU A 87 -8.03 12.24 -2.03
CA LEU A 87 -7.81 10.80 -1.88
C LEU A 87 -8.63 9.98 -2.89
N SER A 88 -9.28 10.62 -3.86
CA SER A 88 -10.16 9.95 -4.83
C SER A 88 -9.43 8.83 -5.57
N VAL A 89 -8.28 9.14 -6.18
CA VAL A 89 -7.48 8.15 -6.92
C VAL A 89 -6.98 7.03 -6.00
N TYR A 90 -6.61 7.35 -4.76
CA TYR A 90 -6.21 6.33 -3.78
C TYR A 90 -7.35 5.35 -3.49
N PHE A 91 -8.56 5.86 -3.22
CA PHE A 91 -9.72 5.02 -2.93
C PHE A 91 -10.18 4.22 -4.15
N ASP A 92 -10.18 4.83 -5.33
CA ASP A 92 -10.51 4.16 -6.60
C ASP A 92 -9.53 3.05 -6.97
N THR A 93 -8.27 3.16 -6.53
CA THR A 93 -7.23 2.15 -6.81
C THR A 93 -7.22 1.03 -5.76
N TRP A 94 -7.21 1.39 -4.47
CA TRP A 94 -6.93 0.43 -3.39
C TRP A 94 -8.18 -0.07 -2.67
N VAL A 95 -9.24 0.74 -2.62
CA VAL A 95 -10.40 0.47 -1.73
C VAL A 95 -11.58 -0.04 -2.54
N MET A 96 -11.88 0.58 -3.67
CA MET A 96 -13.11 0.37 -4.42
C MET A 96 -12.80 -0.28 -5.77
N GLY A 97 -13.63 -1.23 -6.19
CA GLY A 97 -13.42 -1.89 -7.47
C GLY A 97 -14.33 -3.09 -7.67
N VAL A 98 -14.21 -3.73 -8.84
CA VAL A 98 -14.99 -4.91 -9.23
C VAL A 98 -14.06 -6.12 -9.23
N GLY A 99 -14.52 -7.24 -8.66
CA GLY A 99 -13.74 -8.47 -8.57
C GLY A 99 -12.49 -8.33 -7.69
N ALA A 100 -11.50 -9.19 -7.96
CA ALA A 100 -10.28 -9.26 -7.18
C ALA A 100 -9.34 -8.09 -7.49
N PRO A 101 -8.75 -7.44 -6.46
CA PRO A 101 -7.78 -6.38 -6.68
C PRO A 101 -6.52 -6.93 -7.34
N THR A 102 -5.90 -6.10 -8.18
CA THR A 102 -4.52 -6.29 -8.62
C THR A 102 -3.60 -5.50 -7.71
N TYR A 103 -2.35 -5.94 -7.59
CA TYR A 103 -1.36 -5.30 -6.71
C TYR A 103 -0.08 -5.01 -7.50
N PRO A 104 0.63 -3.91 -7.19
CA PRO A 104 1.86 -3.57 -7.87
C PRO A 104 2.95 -4.60 -7.52
N THR A 105 3.85 -4.83 -8.48
CA THR A 105 5.15 -5.43 -8.22
C THR A 105 6.19 -4.34 -8.34
N PHE A 106 7.09 -4.23 -7.37
CA PHE A 106 8.15 -3.23 -7.39
C PHE A 106 9.50 -3.83 -7.78
N THR A 107 10.28 -3.04 -8.50
CA THR A 107 11.70 -3.30 -8.76
C THR A 107 12.54 -2.11 -8.31
N VAL A 108 13.80 -2.38 -7.96
CA VAL A 108 14.73 -1.36 -7.49
C VAL A 108 16.06 -1.45 -8.23
N GLU A 109 16.54 -0.30 -8.67
CA GLU A 109 17.89 -0.11 -9.18
C GLU A 109 18.61 0.95 -8.34
N THR A 110 19.92 0.78 -8.15
CA THR A 110 20.75 1.74 -7.41
C THR A 110 21.98 2.12 -8.21
N ALA A 111 22.29 3.41 -8.25
CA ALA A 111 23.49 3.94 -8.87
C ALA A 111 24.15 5.01 -7.98
N PRO A 112 25.49 5.11 -7.95
CA PRO A 112 26.15 6.23 -7.28
C PRO A 112 25.83 7.55 -8.01
N ASP A 113 25.58 8.63 -7.26
CA ASP A 113 25.30 9.95 -7.83
C ASP A 113 26.58 10.76 -8.18
N GLY A 114 27.75 10.24 -7.80
CA GLY A 114 29.05 10.89 -7.99
C GLY A 114 29.47 11.86 -6.87
N ASN A 115 28.61 12.14 -5.89
CA ASN A 115 28.83 13.06 -4.77
C ASN A 115 28.80 12.36 -3.40
N GLY A 116 28.90 11.03 -3.37
CA GLY A 116 28.83 10.24 -2.14
C GLY A 116 27.39 9.92 -1.70
N ASN A 117 26.43 10.04 -2.61
CA ASN A 117 25.05 9.58 -2.41
C ASN A 117 24.75 8.44 -3.39
N VAL A 118 23.58 7.83 -3.19
CA VAL A 118 23.02 6.82 -4.08
C VAL A 118 21.70 7.35 -4.65
N ILE A 119 21.55 7.25 -5.97
CA ILE A 119 20.28 7.34 -6.68
C ILE A 119 19.61 5.99 -6.55
N VAL A 120 18.41 5.96 -5.96
CA VAL A 120 17.54 4.79 -5.87
C VAL A 120 16.37 5.03 -6.82
N THR A 121 16.24 4.14 -7.79
CA THR A 121 15.16 4.18 -8.77
C THR A 121 14.21 3.03 -8.46
N VAL A 122 12.97 3.37 -8.08
CA VAL A 122 11.92 2.39 -7.81
C VAL A 122 10.90 2.43 -8.93
N SER A 123 10.62 1.27 -9.52
CA SER A 123 9.66 1.12 -10.61
C SER A 123 8.52 0.20 -10.18
N GLN A 124 7.30 0.56 -10.58
CA GLN A 124 6.14 -0.34 -10.58
C GLN A 124 6.12 -1.07 -11.91
N GLU A 125 6.01 -2.39 -11.87
CA GLU A 125 5.76 -3.18 -13.08
C GLU A 125 4.47 -2.68 -13.76
N PRO A 126 4.41 -2.65 -15.11
CA PRO A 126 3.25 -2.12 -15.83
C PRO A 126 1.96 -2.83 -15.41
N SER A 127 1.02 -2.06 -14.83
CA SER A 127 -0.35 -2.50 -14.60
C SER A 127 -1.26 -2.00 -15.74
N GLN A 128 -2.42 -2.63 -15.94
CA GLN A 128 -3.42 -2.10 -16.88
C GLN A 128 -4.11 -0.85 -16.35
N ASP A 129 -4.11 -0.65 -15.03
CA ASP A 129 -4.86 0.38 -14.33
C ASP A 129 -4.03 1.64 -14.04
N GLY A 130 -2.76 1.64 -14.47
CA GLY A 130 -1.82 2.73 -14.22
C GLY A 130 -1.01 2.56 -12.93
N PRO A 131 -0.11 3.52 -12.61
CA PRO A 131 0.69 3.44 -11.40
C PRO A 131 -0.19 3.58 -10.15
N PHE A 132 0.15 2.83 -9.11
CA PHE A 132 -0.55 2.83 -7.85
C PHE A 132 -0.10 3.99 -6.96
N PRO A 133 -1.02 4.71 -6.29
CA PRO A 133 -0.69 5.74 -5.33
C PRO A 133 -0.16 5.12 -4.03
N CYS A 134 1.13 5.27 -3.77
CA CYS A 134 1.83 4.67 -2.64
C CYS A 134 3.17 5.36 -2.39
N ALA A 135 3.75 5.11 -1.21
CA ALA A 135 5.14 5.40 -0.93
C ALA A 135 5.83 4.13 -0.43
N VAL A 136 6.93 3.75 -1.06
CA VAL A 136 7.61 2.48 -0.83
C VAL A 136 8.94 2.73 -0.13
N GLU A 137 9.17 2.00 0.96
CA GLU A 137 10.44 2.02 1.66
C GLU A 137 11.42 1.06 0.99
N VAL A 138 12.67 1.49 0.84
CA VAL A 138 13.75 0.65 0.32
C VAL A 138 14.94 0.76 1.26
N ASP A 139 15.23 -0.34 1.97
CA ASP A 139 16.46 -0.43 2.75
C ASP A 139 17.64 -0.68 1.81
N LEU A 140 18.65 0.17 1.91
CA LEU A 140 19.95 0.01 1.28
C LEU A 140 20.94 -0.52 2.31
N VAL A 141 21.56 -1.65 2.03
CA VAL A 141 22.57 -2.27 2.89
C VAL A 141 23.92 -2.20 2.20
N GLY A 142 24.91 -1.62 2.86
CA GLY A 142 26.30 -1.62 2.41
C GLY A 142 27.16 -2.51 3.30
N ALA A 143 28.47 -2.31 3.26
CA ALA A 143 29.40 -3.12 4.04
C ALA A 143 29.30 -2.87 5.56
N THR A 144 28.96 -1.65 5.96
CA THR A 144 29.01 -1.23 7.38
C THR A 144 27.80 -0.42 7.85
N ALA A 145 26.96 0.03 6.93
CA ALA A 145 25.81 0.88 7.20
C ALA A 145 24.55 0.38 6.48
N THR A 146 23.41 0.83 7.00
CA THR A 146 22.10 0.67 6.37
C THR A 146 21.40 2.02 6.40
N THR A 147 20.70 2.36 5.33
CA THR A 147 19.81 3.52 5.26
C THR A 147 18.51 3.14 4.56
N THR A 148 17.46 3.93 4.75
CA THR A 148 16.16 3.70 4.09
C THR A 148 15.87 4.87 3.16
N ALA A 149 15.59 4.57 1.90
CA ALA A 149 15.01 5.49 0.95
C ALA A 149 13.48 5.38 0.96
N ILE A 150 12.79 6.49 0.70
CA ILE A 150 11.33 6.50 0.52
C ILE A 150 11.07 6.95 -0.91
N ALA A 151 10.55 6.04 -1.74
CA ALA A 151 10.09 6.34 -3.09
C ALA A 151 8.60 6.67 -3.05
N ASP A 152 8.29 7.97 -3.10
CA ASP A 152 6.93 8.49 -3.03
C ASP A 152 6.34 8.69 -4.44
N PHE A 153 5.35 7.88 -4.81
CA PHE A 153 4.60 8.02 -6.06
C PHE A 153 3.47 9.05 -5.95
N GLY A 154 3.13 9.50 -4.73
CA GLY A 154 2.06 10.44 -4.45
C GLY A 154 0.66 9.81 -4.49
N LEU A 155 -0.36 10.67 -4.36
CA LEU A 155 -1.76 10.27 -4.27
C LEU A 155 -2.45 10.07 -5.64
N ALA A 156 -1.85 10.58 -6.72
CA ALA A 156 -2.34 10.46 -8.08
C ALA A 156 -1.16 10.37 -9.08
N PRO A 157 -0.34 9.30 -9.01
CA PRO A 157 0.82 9.15 -9.88
C PRO A 157 0.42 9.10 -11.36
N THR A 158 1.28 9.66 -12.20
CA THR A 158 1.21 9.53 -13.67
C THR A 158 2.38 8.74 -14.24
N MET A 159 3.40 8.48 -13.42
CA MET A 159 4.61 7.76 -13.77
C MET A 159 4.73 6.52 -12.89
N GLY A 160 5.09 5.39 -13.51
CA GLY A 160 5.39 4.14 -12.80
C GLY A 160 6.81 4.06 -12.26
N GLN A 161 7.55 5.17 -12.21
CA GLN A 161 8.92 5.20 -11.72
C GLN A 161 9.20 6.49 -10.94
N VAL A 162 9.93 6.38 -9.84
CA VAL A 162 10.41 7.49 -9.02
C VAL A 162 11.90 7.31 -8.73
N GLU A 163 12.63 8.41 -8.76
CA GLU A 163 14.03 8.47 -8.33
C GLU A 163 14.14 9.26 -7.03
N VAL A 164 14.93 8.73 -6.09
CA VAL A 164 15.26 9.40 -4.83
C VAL A 164 16.76 9.34 -4.60
N VAL A 165 17.34 10.47 -4.20
CA VAL A 165 18.76 10.56 -3.85
C VAL A 165 18.88 10.49 -2.33
N VAL A 166 19.63 9.49 -1.83
CA VAL A 166 19.85 9.31 -0.40
C VAL A 166 21.33 9.38 -0.04
N PRO A 167 21.70 10.08 1.05
CA PRO A 167 23.06 10.05 1.56
C PRO A 167 23.48 8.63 1.94
N PHE A 168 24.43 8.07 1.20
CA PHE A 168 24.96 6.74 1.43
C PHE A 168 26.36 6.61 0.81
N ALA A 169 27.38 6.69 1.68
CA ALA A 169 28.77 6.91 1.26
C ALA A 169 29.54 5.61 0.90
N GLU A 170 28.88 4.45 0.96
CA GLU A 170 29.46 3.15 0.60
C GLU A 170 28.67 2.48 -0.53
N ALA A 171 29.28 1.51 -1.21
CA ALA A 171 28.61 0.76 -2.26
C ALA A 171 27.43 -0.05 -1.68
N VAL A 172 26.29 -0.02 -2.36
CA VAL A 172 25.13 -0.85 -2.02
C VAL A 172 25.46 -2.31 -2.33
N VAL A 173 25.35 -3.17 -1.32
CA VAL A 173 25.58 -4.61 -1.40
C VAL A 173 24.26 -5.36 -1.63
N SER A 174 23.18 -4.89 -1.01
CA SER A 174 21.83 -5.44 -1.21
C SER A 174 20.76 -4.40 -0.92
N THR A 175 19.56 -4.64 -1.45
CA THR A 175 18.36 -3.85 -1.19
C THR A 175 17.23 -4.73 -0.65
N ALA A 176 16.34 -4.15 0.15
CA ALA A 176 15.08 -4.77 0.54
C ALA A 176 13.93 -3.79 0.29
N ILE A 177 12.95 -4.22 -0.50
CA ILE A 177 11.74 -3.44 -0.79
C ILE A 177 10.72 -3.71 0.32
N ASP A 178 10.08 -2.65 0.78
CA ASP A 178 9.10 -2.62 1.86
C ASP A 178 9.40 -3.57 3.04
N PRO A 179 10.57 -3.43 3.69
CA PRO A 179 11.00 -4.34 4.76
C PRO A 179 10.08 -4.29 6.00
N ARG A 180 9.15 -3.33 6.04
CA ARG A 180 8.17 -3.15 7.12
C ARG A 180 6.76 -3.58 6.73
N HIS A 181 6.53 -4.05 5.50
CA HIS A 181 5.23 -4.50 4.99
C HIS A 181 4.15 -3.44 5.19
N LYS A 182 4.41 -2.22 4.74
CA LYS A 182 3.50 -1.06 4.83
C LYS A 182 2.67 -0.84 3.58
N VAL A 183 3.02 -1.46 2.47
CA VAL A 183 2.35 -1.36 1.18
C VAL A 183 1.97 -2.77 0.76
N VAL A 184 0.75 -2.96 0.23
CA VAL A 184 0.40 -4.26 -0.35
C VAL A 184 1.10 -4.39 -1.70
N ASP A 185 1.98 -5.39 -1.83
CA ASP A 185 2.70 -5.66 -3.07
C ASP A 185 2.65 -7.15 -3.44
N ALA A 186 2.72 -7.44 -4.74
CA ALA A 186 2.76 -8.81 -5.26
C ALA A 186 4.16 -9.12 -5.79
N PRO A 187 5.16 -9.41 -4.93
CA PRO A 187 6.51 -9.67 -5.38
C PRO A 187 6.52 -10.92 -6.26
N ALA A 188 7.24 -10.85 -7.39
CA ALA A 188 7.28 -11.89 -8.42
C ALA A 188 7.70 -13.30 -7.92
N THR A 189 8.24 -13.40 -6.71
CA THR A 189 8.64 -14.63 -6.05
C THR A 189 7.50 -15.36 -5.32
N ILE A 190 6.33 -14.75 -5.14
CA ILE A 190 5.18 -15.36 -4.46
C ILE A 190 4.20 -15.92 -5.49
N THR A 191 4.11 -17.25 -5.58
CA THR A 191 3.04 -17.90 -6.33
C THR A 191 1.77 -17.93 -5.47
N LEU A 192 0.83 -17.01 -5.74
CA LEU A 192 -0.43 -16.88 -4.98
C LEU A 192 -1.29 -18.15 -4.99
N SER A 193 -1.09 -19.04 -5.98
CA SER A 193 -1.85 -20.29 -6.14
C SER A 193 -1.57 -21.36 -5.07
N GLU A 194 -0.55 -21.20 -4.23
CA GLU A 194 -0.16 -22.21 -3.23
C GLU A 194 -0.69 -21.95 -1.81
N ARG A 195 -1.28 -20.78 -1.53
CA ARG A 195 -1.77 -20.48 -0.17
C ARG A 195 -3.26 -20.82 -0.05
N PRO A 196 -3.65 -21.85 0.74
CA PRO A 196 -5.06 -22.13 0.96
C PRO A 196 -5.71 -20.92 1.64
N ARG A 197 -6.81 -20.42 1.05
CA ARG A 197 -7.58 -19.29 1.56
C ARG A 197 -7.86 -19.52 3.04
N ARG A 198 -7.31 -18.65 3.89
CA ARG A 198 -7.48 -18.82 5.35
C ARG A 198 -8.96 -18.65 5.66
N LYS A 199 -9.55 -19.65 6.33
CA LYS A 199 -10.93 -19.54 6.82
C LYS A 199 -10.97 -18.45 7.88
N VAL A 200 -11.44 -17.26 7.50
CA VAL A 200 -11.84 -16.24 8.46
C VAL A 200 -13.12 -16.77 9.12
N TRP A 201 -13.04 -17.09 10.41
CA TRP A 201 -14.17 -17.63 11.15
C TRP A 201 -15.22 -16.54 11.33
N ILE A 202 -16.42 -16.81 10.81
CA ILE A 202 -17.64 -16.06 11.11
C ILE A 202 -18.24 -16.72 12.36
N PHE A 203 -18.53 -15.93 13.40
CA PHE A 203 -19.25 -16.38 14.59
C PHE A 203 -20.73 -16.65 14.27
#